data_AF-A0A397C794-F1
#
_entry.id   AF-A0A397C794-F1
#
_cell.length_a   1.000
_cell.length_b   1.000
_cell.length_c   1.000
_cell.angle_alpha   90.00
_cell.angle_beta   90.00
_cell.angle_gamma   90.00
#
_symmetry.space_group_name_H-M   'P 1'
#
loop_
_entity.id
_entity.type
_entity.pdbx_description
1 polymer ?
#
loop_
_entity_poly.entity_id
_entity_poly.type
_entity_poly.pdbx_seq_one_letter_code
_entity_poly.pdbx_strand_id
1 'polypeptide(L)'
;SHRVARCPKTAPGEAETLLAAQVKRWKDGIKVLVNQPQRQKTERGVLLENIVRVDDVLLDSGSDVTVVTRGVMDALDAAGVKVGTVSHSVPHLAYPYGSDAKPVVMTRSVKFNCVTLDTTCGPLVLRGLKAWVDDASTATELIVSRPVMELLGFSVEDLLVGARKKKEEWDVSSVPTNELSGMANVKRLMAEKLNPPELDPDDGMECATPEVYPKTSAEDEAERRRTKQGA
;
A
#
# COMPACT_ATOMS: atom_id res chain seq x y z
N SER A 1 26.78 1.63 3.44
CA SER A 1 25.53 2.33 3.11
C SER A 1 25.83 3.36 2.03
N HIS A 2 25.31 3.18 0.82
CA HIS A 2 25.55 4.07 -0.32
C HIS A 2 24.22 4.75 -0.68
N ARG A 3 24.16 6.08 -0.57
CA ARG A 3 22.99 6.85 -0.98
C ARG A 3 23.06 7.08 -2.50
N VAL A 4 21.98 6.79 -3.22
CA VAL A 4 21.89 6.94 -4.69
C VAL A 4 22.27 8.36 -5.15
N ALA A 5 21.89 9.38 -4.38
CA ALA A 5 22.27 10.78 -4.62
C ALA A 5 23.78 11.10 -4.47
N ARG A 6 24.56 10.17 -3.91
CA ARG A 6 26.02 10.30 -3.70
C ARG A 6 26.81 9.26 -4.48
N CYS A 7 26.18 8.66 -5.50
CA CYS A 7 26.86 7.71 -6.36
C CYS A 7 27.90 8.41 -7.22
N PRO A 8 29.19 8.04 -7.16
CA PRO A 8 30.24 8.68 -7.94
C PRO A 8 30.11 8.45 -9.45
N LYS A 9 29.21 7.56 -9.87
CA LYS A 9 28.88 7.31 -11.29
C LYS A 9 27.68 8.10 -11.79
N THR A 10 26.97 8.81 -10.91
CA THR A 10 25.80 9.61 -11.27
C THR A 10 26.28 11.01 -11.59
N ALA A 11 25.94 11.52 -12.77
CA ALA A 11 26.30 12.88 -13.15
C ALA A 11 25.59 13.88 -12.20
N PRO A 12 26.21 15.04 -11.90
CA PRO A 12 25.56 16.06 -11.09
C PRO A 12 24.19 16.43 -11.66
N GLY A 13 23.12 16.35 -10.85
CA GLY A 13 21.76 16.65 -11.29
C GLY A 13 21.00 15.49 -11.96
N GLU A 14 21.65 14.36 -12.24
CA GLU A 14 21.02 13.22 -12.91
C GLU A 14 19.98 12.53 -12.01
N ALA A 15 20.26 12.38 -10.71
CA ALA A 15 19.31 11.79 -9.77
C ALA A 15 18.05 12.67 -9.63
N GLU A 16 18.23 13.98 -9.55
CA GLU A 16 17.16 14.97 -9.51
C GLU A 16 16.36 14.98 -10.82
N THR A 17 17.04 14.85 -11.96
CA THR A 17 16.41 14.77 -13.28
C THR A 17 15.59 13.49 -13.43
N LEU A 18 16.12 12.35 -12.95
CA LEU A 18 15.42 11.07 -12.97
C LEU A 18 14.22 11.07 -12.02
N LEU A 19 14.35 11.67 -10.83
CA LEU A 19 13.24 11.90 -9.89
C LEU A 19 12.18 12.80 -10.51
N ALA A 20 12.57 13.92 -11.11
CA ALA A 20 11.66 14.83 -11.79
C ALA A 20 10.98 14.16 -13.00
N ALA A 21 11.70 13.34 -13.77
CA ALA A 21 11.17 12.58 -14.88
C ALA A 21 10.22 11.46 -14.43
N GLN A 22 10.50 10.80 -13.31
CA GLN A 22 9.63 9.80 -12.70
C GLN A 22 8.34 10.44 -12.15
N VAL A 23 8.47 11.55 -11.43
CA VAL A 23 7.33 12.35 -10.94
C VAL A 23 6.50 12.88 -12.11
N LYS A 24 7.16 13.34 -13.19
CA LYS A 24 6.49 13.75 -14.42
C LYS A 24 5.79 12.58 -15.12
N ARG A 25 6.41 11.40 -15.19
CA ARG A 25 5.76 10.17 -15.70
C ARG A 25 4.56 9.75 -14.86
N TRP A 26 4.60 9.93 -13.54
CA TRP A 26 3.44 9.69 -12.67
C TRP A 26 2.32 10.72 -12.88
N LYS A 27 2.68 11.98 -13.13
CA LYS A 27 1.73 13.06 -13.44
C LYS A 27 1.11 12.93 -14.84
N ASP A 28 1.90 12.52 -15.82
CA ASP A 28 1.51 12.45 -17.24
C ASP A 28 0.94 11.07 -17.62
N GLY A 29 1.33 10.01 -16.92
CA GLY A 29 1.12 8.61 -17.31
C GLY A 29 -0.21 8.00 -16.88
N ILE A 30 -1.03 8.66 -16.07
CA ILE A 30 -2.31 8.13 -15.61
C ILE A 30 -3.36 9.24 -15.57
N LYS A 31 -4.19 9.31 -16.62
CA LYS A 31 -5.50 9.96 -16.53
C LYS A 31 -6.48 8.98 -15.88
N VAL A 32 -6.52 8.92 -14.55
CA VAL A 32 -7.53 8.14 -13.83
C VAL A 32 -8.15 8.98 -12.72
N LEU A 33 -9.23 9.64 -13.13
CA LEU A 33 -10.57 9.62 -12.56
C LEU A 33 -10.85 10.27 -11.20
N VAL A 34 -11.91 11.08 -11.28
CA VAL A 34 -12.45 12.00 -10.28
C VAL A 34 -13.44 11.27 -9.34
N ASN A 35 -13.37 11.67 -8.07
CA ASN A 35 -14.30 11.42 -6.95
C ASN A 35 -15.77 11.12 -7.31
N GLN A 36 -16.37 10.06 -6.72
CA GLN A 36 -17.70 10.03 -6.06
C GLN A 36 -18.08 8.63 -5.46
N PRO A 37 -19.16 8.47 -4.66
CA PRO A 37 -19.20 7.58 -3.48
C PRO A 37 -19.62 6.12 -3.72
N GLN A 38 -19.84 5.67 -4.95
CA GLN A 38 -20.36 4.32 -5.19
C GLN A 38 -19.25 3.28 -5.18
N ARG A 39 -18.99 2.69 -4.00
CA ARG A 39 -18.33 1.38 -3.95
C ARG A 39 -19.19 0.38 -4.71
N GLN A 40 -18.56 -0.48 -5.51
CA GLN A 40 -19.03 -1.86 -5.54
C GLN A 40 -18.72 -2.42 -4.15
N LYS A 41 -19.67 -2.20 -3.23
CA LYS A 41 -19.61 -2.77 -1.90
C LYS A 41 -19.40 -4.27 -2.09
N THR A 42 -18.47 -4.87 -1.35
CA THR A 42 -18.76 -6.23 -0.94
C THR A 42 -20.11 -6.14 -0.25
N GLU A 43 -21.16 -6.82 -0.74
CA GLU A 43 -22.49 -6.79 -0.10
C GLU A 43 -22.43 -7.18 1.39
N ARG A 44 -21.28 -7.73 1.78
CA ARG A 44 -20.85 -8.15 3.09
C ARG A 44 -19.82 -7.15 3.63
N GLY A 45 -20.28 -6.25 4.50
CA GLY A 45 -19.41 -5.42 5.32
C GLY A 45 -18.59 -6.25 6.30
N VAL A 46 -17.81 -5.58 7.14
CA VAL A 46 -16.98 -6.21 8.18
C VAL A 46 -17.53 -5.87 9.55
N LEU A 47 -17.48 -6.85 10.46
CA LEU A 47 -17.87 -6.66 11.86
C LEU A 47 -16.62 -6.54 12.74
N LEU A 48 -16.42 -5.36 13.31
CA LEU A 48 -15.32 -5.06 14.23
C LEU A 48 -15.75 -5.32 15.67
N GLU A 49 -14.90 -6.06 16.40
CA GLU A 49 -15.12 -6.48 17.79
C GLU A 49 -16.46 -7.17 18.02
N ASN A 50 -16.99 -7.80 16.97
CA ASN A 50 -18.31 -8.44 16.93
C ASN A 50 -19.50 -7.48 17.19
N ILE A 51 -19.29 -6.17 17.05
CA ILE A 51 -20.28 -5.15 17.44
C ILE A 51 -20.47 -4.10 16.33
N VAL A 52 -19.40 -3.43 15.91
CA VAL A 52 -19.50 -2.31 14.95
C VAL A 52 -19.42 -2.82 13.53
N ARG A 53 -20.47 -2.59 12.76
CA ARG A 53 -20.50 -2.92 11.33
C ARG A 53 -19.90 -1.78 10.51
N VAL A 54 -18.93 -2.13 9.67
CA VAL A 54 -18.30 -1.24 8.68
C VAL A 54 -18.64 -1.77 7.30
N ASP A 55 -19.53 -1.09 6.58
CA ASP A 55 -19.89 -1.49 5.21
C ASP A 55 -18.80 -1.11 4.20
N ASP A 56 -18.02 -0.09 4.53
CA ASP A 56 -17.09 0.53 3.62
C ASP A 56 -15.68 -0.06 3.81
N VAL A 57 -15.52 -1.32 3.38
CA VAL A 57 -14.22 -2.02 3.43
C VAL A 57 -13.57 -2.15 2.06
N LEU A 58 -12.25 -1.99 2.00
CA LEU A 58 -11.44 -2.15 0.81
C LEU A 58 -10.28 -3.11 1.11
N LEU A 59 -10.18 -4.18 0.32
CA LEU A 59 -8.98 -5.01 0.27
C LEU A 59 -8.04 -4.39 -0.75
N ASP A 60 -7.01 -3.68 -0.29
CA ASP A 60 -6.16 -2.85 -1.13
C ASP A 60 -4.75 -3.42 -1.23
N SER A 61 -4.52 -4.18 -2.31
CA SER A 61 -3.17 -4.65 -2.65
C SER A 61 -2.20 -3.52 -3.01
N GLY A 62 -2.67 -2.29 -3.23
CA GLY A 62 -1.83 -1.10 -3.41
C GLY A 62 -1.32 -0.51 -2.10
N SER A 63 -2.00 -0.77 -0.98
CA SER A 63 -1.64 -0.22 0.32
C SER A 63 -0.63 -1.10 1.05
N ASP A 64 0.41 -0.49 1.63
CA ASP A 64 1.35 -1.17 2.51
C ASP A 64 0.85 -1.23 3.96
N VAL A 65 -0.11 -0.38 4.33
CA VAL A 65 -0.63 -0.26 5.71
C VAL A 65 -2.14 -0.35 5.80
N THR A 66 -2.63 -1.07 6.82
CA THR A 66 -4.06 -1.14 7.11
C THR A 66 -4.46 0.18 7.78
N VAL A 67 -5.53 0.79 7.29
CA VAL A 67 -5.99 2.11 7.75
C VAL A 67 -7.46 2.01 8.14
N VAL A 68 -7.81 2.62 9.25
CA VAL A 68 -9.19 2.79 9.71
C VAL A 68 -9.46 4.27 9.94
N THR A 69 -10.65 4.75 9.60
CA THR A 69 -11.01 6.15 9.80
C THR A 69 -11.55 6.40 11.21
N ARG A 70 -11.47 7.65 11.69
CA ARG A 70 -11.97 8.04 13.03
C ARG A 70 -13.43 7.66 13.26
N GLY A 71 -14.29 7.74 12.26
CA GLY A 71 -15.71 7.41 12.42
C GLY A 71 -15.96 5.97 12.90
N VAL A 72 -15.07 5.02 12.57
CA VAL A 72 -15.12 3.66 13.12
C VAL A 72 -14.77 3.65 14.61
N MET A 73 -13.76 4.44 15.01
CA MET A 73 -13.33 4.56 16.41
C MET A 73 -14.43 5.20 17.27
N ASP A 74 -15.08 6.24 16.73
CA ASP A 74 -16.21 6.90 17.39
C ASP A 74 -17.40 5.93 17.56
N ALA A 75 -17.69 5.10 16.54
CA ALA A 75 -18.72 4.08 16.63
C ALA A 75 -18.42 3.00 17.68
N LEU A 76 -17.14 2.61 17.83
CA LEU A 76 -16.71 1.66 18.86
C LEU A 76 -16.86 2.25 20.26
N ASP A 77 -16.48 3.52 20.45
CA ASP A 77 -16.63 4.23 21.71
C ASP A 77 -18.11 4.39 22.09
N ALA A 78 -18.96 4.79 21.13
CA ALA A 78 -20.40 4.89 21.32
C ALA A 78 -21.06 3.54 21.68
N ALA A 79 -20.48 2.43 21.21
CA ALA A 79 -20.91 1.07 21.55
C ALA A 79 -20.29 0.54 22.86
N GLY A 80 -19.48 1.34 23.57
CA GLY A 80 -18.82 0.97 24.82
C GLY A 80 -17.68 -0.04 24.65
N VAL A 81 -17.14 -0.17 23.43
CA VAL A 81 -16.10 -1.15 23.10
C VAL A 81 -14.72 -0.54 23.31
N LYS A 82 -13.97 -1.09 24.26
CA LYS A 82 -12.58 -0.68 24.49
C LYS A 82 -11.64 -1.43 23.55
N VAL A 83 -11.00 -0.69 22.66
CA VAL A 83 -9.93 -1.19 21.79
C VAL A 83 -8.57 -0.67 22.24
N GLY A 84 -7.52 -1.47 22.04
CA GLY A 84 -6.16 -1.07 22.39
C GLY A 84 -5.62 -0.06 21.39
N THR A 85 -5.47 1.20 21.81
CA THR A 85 -4.87 2.27 21.02
C THR A 85 -3.45 2.59 21.50
N VAL A 86 -2.57 2.91 20.56
CA VAL A 86 -1.19 3.31 20.81
C VAL A 86 -0.95 4.64 20.11
N SER A 87 -0.56 5.65 20.86
CA SER A 87 -0.10 6.94 20.33
C SER A 87 1.39 6.86 19.99
N HIS A 88 1.78 7.47 18.87
CA HIS A 88 3.14 7.50 18.37
C HIS A 88 3.65 8.94 18.36
N SER A 89 4.88 9.16 18.83
CA SER A 89 5.52 10.48 18.84
C SER A 89 5.92 10.94 17.44
N VAL A 90 6.19 10.00 16.54
CA VAL A 90 6.48 10.25 15.13
C VAL A 90 5.25 9.85 14.31
N PRO A 91 4.63 10.76 13.56
CA PRO A 91 3.48 10.43 12.71
C PRO A 91 3.86 9.44 11.60
N HIS A 92 2.95 8.53 11.30
CA HIS A 92 3.00 7.73 10.09
C HIS A 92 2.33 8.49 8.94
N LEU A 93 2.99 8.50 7.78
CA LEU A 93 2.51 9.16 6.58
C LEU A 93 2.11 8.11 5.55
N ALA A 94 0.84 8.13 5.14
CA ALA A 94 0.37 7.38 3.97
C ALA A 94 0.23 8.33 2.78
N TYR A 95 0.71 7.90 1.61
CA TYR A 95 0.71 8.71 0.39
C TYR A 95 -0.35 8.18 -0.57
N PRO A 96 -1.59 8.71 -0.53
CA PRO A 96 -2.62 8.29 -1.45
C PRO A 96 -2.22 8.61 -2.90
N TYR A 97 -2.74 7.81 -3.83
CA TYR A 97 -2.49 8.00 -5.24
C TYR A 97 -3.07 9.33 -5.77
N GLY A 98 -2.30 10.04 -6.60
CA GLY A 98 -2.74 11.24 -7.32
C GLY A 98 -1.78 12.42 -7.17
N SER A 99 -1.62 13.18 -8.25
CA SER A 99 -0.65 14.29 -8.35
C SER A 99 -0.80 15.37 -7.28
N ASP A 100 -2.04 15.62 -6.82
CA ASP A 100 -2.38 16.63 -5.80
C ASP A 100 -2.82 15.97 -4.48
N ALA A 101 -2.41 14.73 -4.26
CA ALA A 101 -2.77 13.98 -3.06
C ALA A 101 -1.90 14.37 -1.88
N LYS A 102 -2.51 15.06 -0.91
CA LYS A 102 -1.85 15.35 0.36
C LYS A 102 -1.63 14.04 1.12
N PRO A 103 -0.47 13.88 1.79
CA PRO A 103 -0.25 12.74 2.68
C PRO A 103 -1.31 12.71 3.78
N VAL A 104 -1.76 11.50 4.12
CA VAL A 104 -2.60 11.26 5.30
C VAL A 104 -1.67 11.07 6.49
N VAL A 105 -1.83 11.94 7.49
CA VAL A 105 -1.00 11.97 8.70
C VAL A 105 -1.71 11.21 9.80
N MET A 106 -1.07 10.16 10.34
CA MET A 106 -1.65 9.29 11.36
C MET A 106 -0.73 9.23 12.57
N THR A 107 -1.21 9.60 13.75
CA THR A 107 -0.40 9.67 14.98
C THR A 107 -0.74 8.55 15.97
N ARG A 108 -1.75 7.74 15.67
CA ARG A 108 -2.16 6.63 16.53
C ARG A 108 -2.52 5.40 15.70
N SER A 109 -2.31 4.25 16.30
CA SER A 109 -2.69 2.96 15.76
C SER A 109 -3.59 2.22 16.74
N VAL A 110 -4.45 1.35 16.22
CA VAL A 110 -5.34 0.48 16.99
C VAL A 110 -5.02 -0.98 16.69
N LYS A 111 -5.22 -1.85 17.69
CA LYS A 111 -5.24 -3.30 17.50
C LYS A 111 -6.65 -3.81 17.80
N PHE A 112 -7.32 -4.31 16.76
CA PHE A 112 -8.59 -5.00 16.89
C PHE A 112 -8.38 -6.45 17.32
N ASN A 113 -9.09 -6.92 18.33
CA ASN A 113 -9.03 -8.31 18.77
C ASN A 113 -9.77 -9.24 17.81
N CYS A 114 -10.84 -8.74 17.19
CA CYS A 114 -11.69 -9.52 16.28
C CYS A 114 -12.20 -8.66 15.13
N VAL A 115 -11.89 -9.05 13.90
CA VAL A 115 -12.41 -8.44 12.67
C VAL A 115 -12.99 -9.56 11.81
N THR A 116 -14.32 -9.56 11.64
CA THR A 116 -15.02 -10.65 10.98
C THR A 116 -15.49 -10.22 9.59
N LEU A 117 -15.01 -10.90 8.56
CA LEU A 117 -15.46 -10.73 7.18
C LEU A 117 -16.43 -11.86 6.83
N ASP A 118 -17.62 -11.53 6.35
CA ASP A 118 -18.53 -12.56 5.87
C ASP A 118 -18.09 -13.07 4.50
N THR A 119 -17.85 -14.38 4.40
CA THR A 119 -17.63 -15.05 3.11
C THR A 119 -18.79 -15.98 2.80
N THR A 120 -18.92 -16.41 1.54
CA THR A 120 -19.91 -17.40 1.13
C THR A 120 -19.67 -18.78 1.75
N CYS A 121 -18.45 -19.05 2.23
CA CYS A 121 -18.07 -20.29 2.91
C CYS A 121 -18.13 -20.18 4.44
N GLY A 122 -18.64 -19.06 4.98
CA GLY A 122 -18.72 -18.76 6.40
C GLY A 122 -17.85 -17.57 6.82
N PRO A 123 -17.94 -17.13 8.08
CA PRO A 123 -17.18 -15.97 8.56
C PRO A 123 -15.68 -16.25 8.63
N LEU A 124 -14.87 -15.32 8.13
CA LEU A 124 -13.42 -15.29 8.31
C LEU A 124 -13.07 -14.29 9.42
N VAL A 125 -12.43 -14.76 10.49
CA VAL A 125 -12.07 -13.93 11.64
C VAL A 125 -10.57 -13.61 11.64
N LEU A 126 -10.25 -12.32 11.56
CA LEU A 126 -8.89 -11.81 11.73
C LEU A 126 -8.71 -11.36 13.18
N ARG A 127 -7.74 -11.96 13.88
CA ARG A 127 -7.42 -11.58 15.26
C ARG A 127 -6.16 -10.73 15.32
N GLY A 128 -6.20 -9.70 16.15
CA GLY A 128 -5.05 -8.82 16.37
C GLY A 128 -4.71 -7.94 15.15
N LEU A 129 -5.69 -7.64 14.29
CA LEU A 129 -5.48 -6.76 13.15
C LEU A 129 -5.06 -5.38 13.64
N LYS A 130 -3.86 -4.94 13.24
CA LYS A 130 -3.36 -3.60 13.53
C LYS A 130 -3.73 -2.68 12.39
N ALA A 131 -4.24 -1.50 12.71
CA ALA A 131 -4.56 -0.46 11.76
C ALA A 131 -4.05 0.89 12.26
N TRP A 132 -3.57 1.73 11.35
CA TRP A 132 -3.38 3.15 11.63
C TRP A 132 -4.72 3.87 11.58
N VAL A 133 -4.88 4.90 12.41
CA VAL A 133 -6.12 5.69 12.45
C VAL A 133 -5.94 6.96 11.63
N ASP A 134 -6.75 7.12 10.60
CA ASP A 134 -6.94 8.39 9.91
C ASP A 134 -7.91 9.26 10.72
N ASP A 135 -7.35 10.16 11.51
CA ASP A 135 -8.09 11.14 12.29
C ASP A 135 -8.56 12.35 11.46
N ALA A 136 -8.21 12.46 10.18
CA ALA A 136 -8.76 13.54 9.35
C ALA A 136 -10.19 13.21 8.88
N SER A 137 -10.48 11.92 8.63
CA SER A 137 -11.76 11.47 8.08
C SER A 137 -12.75 11.01 9.16
N THR A 138 -13.96 11.57 9.14
CA THR A 138 -15.12 11.10 9.95
C THR A 138 -15.89 9.96 9.28
N ALA A 139 -15.47 9.50 8.10
CA ALA A 139 -16.11 8.39 7.43
C ALA A 139 -16.00 7.10 8.27
N THR A 140 -16.76 6.07 7.91
CA THR A 140 -16.71 4.75 8.54
C THR A 140 -16.13 3.75 7.55
N GLU A 141 -14.80 3.76 7.38
CA GLU A 141 -14.09 3.00 6.36
C GLU A 141 -12.93 2.19 6.94
N LEU A 142 -12.65 1.04 6.34
CA LEU A 142 -11.50 0.18 6.64
C LEU A 142 -10.78 -0.19 5.34
N ILE A 143 -9.46 0.01 5.31
CA ILE A 143 -8.57 -0.46 4.25
C ILE A 143 -7.72 -1.58 4.84
N VAL A 144 -7.77 -2.77 4.24
CA VAL A 144 -6.91 -3.91 4.58
C VAL A 144 -5.77 -3.95 3.57
N SER A 145 -4.53 -3.91 4.07
CA SER A 145 -3.34 -3.76 3.24
C SER A 145 -2.82 -5.05 2.63
N ARG A 146 -1.93 -4.89 1.64
CA ARG A 146 -1.21 -5.97 0.98
C ARG A 146 -0.56 -6.96 1.96
N PRO A 147 0.20 -6.55 3.01
CA PRO A 147 0.78 -7.54 3.92
C PRO A 147 -0.25 -8.41 4.65
N VAL A 148 -1.44 -7.86 4.95
CA VAL A 148 -2.53 -8.64 5.55
C VAL A 148 -3.14 -9.56 4.51
N MET A 149 -3.34 -9.09 3.28
CA MET A 149 -3.86 -9.92 2.19
C MET A 149 -2.90 -11.08 1.85
N GLU A 150 -1.59 -10.84 1.81
CA GLU A 150 -0.56 -11.85 1.60
C GLU A 150 -0.58 -12.90 2.71
N LEU A 151 -0.75 -12.48 3.97
CA LEU A 151 -0.95 -13.40 5.09
C LEU A 151 -2.21 -14.28 4.92
N LEU A 152 -3.25 -13.77 4.26
CA LEU A 152 -4.47 -14.51 3.95
C LEU A 152 -4.36 -15.39 2.70
N GLY A 153 -3.19 -15.42 2.05
CA GLY A 153 -2.94 -16.24 0.87
C GLY A 153 -3.16 -15.53 -0.47
N PHE A 154 -3.31 -14.19 -0.48
CA PHE A 154 -3.27 -13.43 -1.72
C PHE A 154 -1.85 -13.45 -2.29
N SER A 155 -1.70 -13.87 -3.55
CA SER A 155 -0.43 -13.91 -4.25
C SER A 155 -0.67 -13.61 -5.72
N VAL A 156 0.04 -12.60 -6.23
CA VAL A 156 -0.04 -12.23 -7.66
C VAL A 156 0.52 -13.37 -8.51
N GLU A 157 1.57 -14.04 -8.05
CA GLU A 157 2.16 -15.17 -8.78
C GLU A 157 1.18 -16.35 -8.84
N ASP A 158 0.56 -16.74 -7.72
CA ASP A 158 -0.40 -17.85 -7.72
C ASP A 158 -1.64 -17.52 -8.55
N LEU A 159 -2.04 -16.25 -8.56
CA LEU A 159 -3.10 -15.76 -9.45
C LEU A 159 -2.70 -15.93 -10.92
N LEU A 160 -1.50 -15.51 -11.32
CA LEU A 160 -1.01 -15.60 -12.70
C LEU A 160 -0.75 -17.05 -13.14
N VAL A 161 -0.17 -17.88 -12.27
CA VAL A 161 0.01 -19.32 -12.48
C VAL A 161 -1.36 -20.00 -12.63
N GLY A 162 -2.32 -19.66 -11.77
CA GLY A 162 -3.69 -20.13 -11.86
C GLY A 162 -4.37 -19.73 -13.18
N ALA A 163 -4.17 -18.49 -13.63
CA ALA A 163 -4.68 -18.01 -14.92
C ALA A 163 -4.02 -18.75 -16.10
N ARG A 164 -2.69 -18.94 -16.07
CA ARG A 164 -1.93 -19.65 -17.10
C ARG A 164 -2.34 -21.12 -17.23
N LYS A 165 -2.59 -21.79 -16.09
CA LYS A 165 -3.10 -23.17 -16.06
C LYS A 165 -4.48 -23.30 -16.71
N LYS A 166 -5.31 -22.27 -16.62
CA LYS A 166 -6.64 -22.24 -17.25
C LYS A 166 -6.56 -21.93 -18.74
N LYS A 167 -5.75 -20.93 -19.11
CA LYS A 167 -5.60 -20.50 -20.50
C LYS A 167 -4.25 -19.86 -20.72
N GLU A 168 -3.62 -20.20 -21.84
CA GLU A 168 -2.32 -19.69 -22.22
C GLU A 168 -2.33 -18.19 -22.53
N GLU A 169 -3.36 -17.76 -23.26
CA GLU A 169 -3.55 -16.42 -23.78
C GLU A 169 -4.97 -15.93 -23.46
N TRP A 170 -5.07 -14.76 -22.85
CA TRP A 170 -6.35 -14.15 -22.46
C TRP A 170 -6.66 -12.99 -23.39
N ASP A 171 -7.78 -13.07 -24.10
CA ASP A 171 -8.31 -11.92 -24.83
C ASP A 171 -9.08 -11.04 -23.85
N VAL A 172 -8.42 -9.99 -23.39
CA VAL A 172 -8.96 -9.02 -22.42
C VAL A 172 -9.68 -7.85 -23.09
N SER A 173 -9.80 -7.84 -24.43
CA SER A 173 -10.55 -6.79 -25.15
C SER A 173 -12.04 -6.76 -24.79
N SER A 174 -12.57 -7.89 -24.32
CA SER A 174 -13.94 -8.06 -23.85
C SER A 174 -14.15 -7.66 -22.39
N VAL A 175 -13.07 -7.40 -21.63
CA VAL A 175 -13.21 -6.80 -20.30
C VAL A 175 -13.87 -5.44 -20.53
N PRO A 176 -15.06 -5.18 -19.97
CA PRO A 176 -15.75 -3.93 -20.22
C PRO A 176 -14.83 -2.78 -19.82
N THR A 177 -14.24 -2.10 -20.81
CA THR A 177 -13.82 -0.73 -20.59
C THR A 177 -15.12 0.00 -20.32
N ASN A 178 -15.21 0.60 -19.14
CA ASN A 178 -16.35 1.42 -18.76
C ASN A 178 -16.30 2.69 -19.65
N GLU A 179 -16.49 2.58 -20.97
CA GLU A 179 -16.47 3.71 -21.90
C GLU A 179 -17.80 4.47 -21.87
N LEU A 180 -18.87 3.84 -21.36
CA LEU A 180 -20.19 4.44 -21.15
C LEU A 180 -20.36 5.11 -19.79
N SER A 181 -19.32 5.14 -18.96
CA SER A 181 -19.30 5.91 -17.73
C SER A 181 -17.86 6.38 -17.51
N GLY A 182 -17.60 7.68 -17.64
CA GLY A 182 -16.30 8.29 -17.36
C GLY A 182 -15.89 8.22 -15.88
N MET A 183 -15.97 7.04 -15.26
CA MET A 183 -15.80 6.72 -13.85
C MET A 183 -15.16 5.34 -13.72
N ALA A 184 -13.84 5.26 -13.52
CA ALA A 184 -13.23 4.14 -12.82
C ALA A 184 -13.05 4.55 -11.35
N ASN A 185 -13.46 3.65 -10.46
CA ASN A 185 -13.66 3.92 -9.05
C ASN A 185 -12.43 3.49 -8.26
N VAL A 186 -11.59 4.44 -7.87
CA VAL A 186 -10.55 4.25 -6.84
C VAL A 186 -10.94 5.14 -5.67
N LYS A 187 -11.20 4.55 -4.51
CA LYS A 187 -11.50 5.34 -3.31
C LYS A 187 -10.22 5.92 -2.73
N ARG A 188 -10.17 7.24 -2.68
CA ARG A 188 -9.13 8.01 -2.01
C ARG A 188 -9.66 8.45 -0.65
N LEU A 189 -8.87 8.24 0.41
CA LEU A 189 -9.05 8.96 1.67
C LEU A 189 -8.82 10.45 1.38
N MET A 190 -9.89 11.22 1.24
CA MET A 190 -9.80 12.66 0.99
C MET A 190 -9.86 13.39 2.34
N ALA A 191 -8.74 13.96 2.76
CA ALA A 191 -8.72 14.93 3.85
C ALA A 191 -9.30 16.28 3.38
N GLU A 192 -10.17 16.86 4.20
CA GLU A 192 -10.75 18.18 4.00
C GLU A 192 -9.65 19.27 3.98
N LYS A 193 -9.83 20.30 3.14
CA LYS A 193 -8.82 21.35 2.89
C LYS A 193 -8.52 22.14 4.16
N LEU A 194 -7.32 21.97 4.71
CA LEU A 194 -6.62 22.99 5.48
C LEU A 194 -5.28 23.35 4.81
N ASN A 195 -4.95 24.64 4.82
CA ASN A 195 -3.75 25.20 4.19
C ASN A 195 -2.48 24.61 4.83
N PRO A 196 -1.50 24.11 4.05
CA PRO A 196 -0.27 23.56 4.61
C PRO A 196 0.78 24.66 4.87
N PRO A 197 1.57 24.55 5.96
CA PRO A 197 2.87 25.21 6.08
C PRO A 197 3.89 24.55 5.12
N GLU A 198 4.87 25.34 4.65
CA GLU A 198 5.96 24.88 3.80
C GLU A 198 6.89 23.88 4.53
N LEU A 199 7.27 22.79 3.86
CA LEU A 199 8.23 21.79 4.37
C LEU A 199 9.62 22.00 3.73
N ASP A 200 10.65 21.87 4.56
CA ASP A 200 12.06 22.05 4.25
C ASP A 200 12.61 20.88 3.40
N PRO A 201 13.26 21.15 2.26
CA PRO A 201 13.80 20.13 1.35
C PRO A 201 14.99 19.29 1.88
N ASP A 202 15.50 19.53 3.09
CA ASP A 202 16.68 18.83 3.62
C ASP A 202 16.39 17.49 4.34
N ASP A 203 15.14 17.05 4.45
CA ASP A 203 14.80 15.80 5.14
C ASP A 203 15.12 14.57 4.27
N GLY A 204 16.41 14.19 4.28
CA GLY A 204 17.00 13.19 3.40
C GLY A 204 16.61 11.75 3.73
N MET A 205 15.99 11.07 2.76
CA MET A 205 15.59 9.66 2.84
C MET A 205 16.79 8.69 2.85
N GLU A 206 16.84 7.76 3.81
CA GLU A 206 17.76 6.61 3.81
C GLU A 206 17.07 5.35 3.27
N CYS A 207 17.56 4.83 2.15
CA CYS A 207 17.13 3.54 1.61
C CYS A 207 18.13 2.44 2.00
N ALA A 208 17.62 1.31 2.51
CA ALA A 208 18.39 0.08 2.67
C ALA A 208 18.61 -0.57 1.29
N THR A 209 19.86 -0.69 0.86
CA THR A 209 20.23 -1.42 -0.37
C THR A 209 20.42 -2.90 -0.03
N PRO A 210 19.78 -3.86 -0.74
CA PRO A 210 20.11 -5.28 -0.59
C PRO A 210 21.43 -5.59 -1.33
N GLU A 211 22.33 -6.34 -0.68
CA GLU A 211 23.56 -6.83 -1.31
C GLU A 211 23.25 -8.00 -2.25
N VAL A 212 23.57 -7.83 -3.54
CA VAL A 212 23.56 -8.92 -4.54
C VAL A 212 25.00 -9.22 -4.91
N TYR A 213 25.51 -10.39 -4.51
CA TYR A 213 26.80 -10.89 -4.97
C TYR A 213 26.66 -11.47 -6.39
N PRO A 214 27.51 -11.07 -7.35
CA PRO A 214 27.55 -11.71 -8.66
C PRO A 214 28.09 -13.14 -8.54
N LYS A 215 27.45 -14.09 -9.22
CA LYS A 215 28.00 -15.44 -9.42
C LYS A 215 29.22 -15.33 -10.36
N THR A 216 30.40 -15.68 -9.88
CA THR A 216 31.61 -15.81 -10.69
C THR A 216 31.48 -16.99 -11.66
N SER A 217 31.81 -16.77 -12.93
CA SER A 217 31.91 -17.82 -13.96
C SER A 217 33.07 -18.77 -13.65
N ALA A 218 32.94 -20.02 -14.12
CA ALA A 218 33.83 -21.15 -13.80
C ALA A 218 35.26 -21.05 -14.38
N GLU A 219 35.61 -19.97 -15.07
CA GLU A 219 36.94 -19.77 -15.66
C GLU A 219 37.92 -19.10 -14.68
N ASP A 220 37.45 -18.38 -13.67
CA ASP A 220 38.30 -17.71 -12.67
C ASP A 220 38.82 -18.64 -11.55
N GLU A 221 38.25 -19.85 -11.39
CA GLU A 221 38.73 -20.82 -10.40
C GLU A 221 40.01 -21.57 -10.84
N ALA A 222 40.28 -21.67 -12.15
CA ALA A 222 41.44 -22.40 -12.67
C ALA A 222 42.75 -21.61 -12.55
N GLU A 223 42.71 -20.28 -12.73
CA GLU A 223 43.88 -19.40 -12.61
C GLU A 223 44.33 -19.27 -11.14
N ARG A 224 43.39 -19.30 -10.18
CA ARG A 224 43.67 -19.25 -8.73
C ARG A 224 44.30 -20.52 -8.16
N ARG A 225 44.19 -21.66 -8.84
CA ARG A 225 44.79 -22.94 -8.37
C ARG A 225 46.24 -23.12 -8.84
N ARG A 226 46.69 -22.46 -9.92
CA ARG A 226 48.09 -22.53 -10.37
C ARG A 226 49.04 -21.64 -9.57
N THR A 227 48.56 -20.58 -8.94
CA THR A 227 49.38 -19.66 -8.14
C THR A 227 49.58 -20.07 -6.68
N LYS A 228 49.02 -21.22 -6.23
CA LYS A 228 49.15 -21.72 -4.85
C LYS A 228 50.00 -22.99 -4.67
N GLN A 229 50.62 -23.52 -5.71
CA GLN A 229 51.54 -24.68 -5.60
C GLN A 229 53.00 -24.35 -5.98
N GLY A 230 53.35 -23.07 -6.09
CA GLY A 230 54.71 -22.63 -6.39
C GLY A 230 55.12 -21.42 -5.56
N ALA A 231 55.15 -21.57 -4.23
CA ALA A 231 55.88 -20.73 -3.29
C ALA A 231 56.10 -21.52 -1.99
#